data_AF-A0AAE3HXF7-F1
#
_entry.id   AF-A0AAE3HXF7-F1
#
_cell.length_a   1.000
_cell.length_b   1.000
_cell.length_c   1.000
_cell.angle_alpha   90.00
_cell.angle_beta   90.00
_cell.angle_gamma   90.00
#
_symmetry.space_group_name_H-M   'P 1'
#
loop_
_entity.id
_entity.type
_entity.pdbx_description
1 polymer ?
#
loop_
_entity_poly.entity_id
_entity_poly.type
_entity_poly.pdbx_seq_one_letter_code
_entity_poly.pdbx_strand_id
1 'polypeptide(L)'
;MSERCNSLEELKKRITDKNYKAITLNDNTLNDKDLLYLQSLMYLEDLSIAATDITGSCLKDLLHIPGLRKLDISCNESLNLQVTLEVLTEHLPQTHLAELDLSGNPFDCISLVLLISTAFSCAHKGFKRLALGNLEHLEHTQIDLLHQAIQSQTASNPVIIDSPTLRAYEEYLFNPQNMKQLKNPQKPS
;
A
#
# COMPACT_ATOMS: atom_id res chain seq x y z
N MET A 1 8.43 -16.74 6.44
CA MET A 1 9.90 -16.86 6.32
C MET A 1 10.42 -15.47 6.01
N SER A 2 11.25 -14.84 6.86
CA SER A 2 11.90 -13.55 6.58
C SER A 2 13.38 -13.81 6.40
N GLU A 3 13.85 -13.86 5.16
CA GLU A 3 15.18 -14.32 4.87
C GLU A 3 15.79 -13.50 3.73
N ARG A 4 17.09 -13.17 3.88
CA ARG A 4 17.87 -12.51 2.84
C ARG A 4 17.89 -13.38 1.58
N CYS A 5 17.16 -12.95 0.57
CA CYS A 5 16.95 -13.61 -0.71
C CYS A 5 17.15 -12.57 -1.82
N ASN A 6 18.36 -12.51 -2.39
CA ASN A 6 18.79 -11.41 -3.26
C ASN A 6 18.87 -11.76 -4.75
N SER A 7 18.33 -12.92 -5.15
CA SER A 7 18.25 -13.33 -6.56
C SER A 7 17.13 -14.35 -6.78
N LEU A 8 16.67 -14.49 -8.03
CA LEU A 8 15.71 -15.53 -8.41
C LEU A 8 16.18 -16.96 -8.05
N GLU A 9 17.47 -17.26 -8.20
CA GLU A 9 17.99 -18.60 -7.90
C GLU A 9 17.95 -18.89 -6.41
N GLU A 10 18.26 -17.90 -5.57
CA GLU A 10 18.11 -18.03 -4.12
C GLU A 10 16.63 -18.15 -3.72
N LEU A 11 15.75 -17.42 -4.40
CA LEU A 11 14.29 -17.46 -4.18
C LEU A 11 13.74 -18.85 -4.45
N LYS A 12 14.06 -19.44 -5.60
CA LYS A 12 13.66 -20.81 -5.97
C LYS A 12 14.22 -21.85 -5.01
N LYS A 13 15.45 -21.64 -4.52
CA LYS A 13 16.11 -22.58 -3.61
C LYS A 13 15.49 -22.57 -2.21
N ARG A 14 14.94 -21.44 -1.77
CA ARG A 14 14.29 -21.30 -0.45
C ARG A 14 12.80 -21.62 -0.50
N ILE A 15 12.13 -21.20 -1.57
CA ILE A 15 10.71 -21.45 -1.80
C ILE A 15 10.56 -22.70 -2.66
N THR A 16 10.80 -23.86 -2.05
CA THR A 16 10.74 -25.14 -2.75
C THR A 16 9.36 -25.79 -2.69
N ASP A 17 8.61 -25.57 -1.61
CA ASP A 17 7.22 -26.01 -1.46
C ASP A 17 6.27 -24.98 -2.07
N LYS A 18 5.17 -25.43 -2.68
CA LYS A 18 4.13 -24.55 -3.24
C LYS A 18 3.00 -24.24 -2.24
N ASN A 19 3.05 -24.82 -1.04
CA ASN A 19 2.03 -24.68 0.00
C ASN A 19 2.27 -23.50 0.96
N TYR A 20 3.23 -22.62 0.68
CA TYR A 20 3.46 -21.44 1.52
C TYR A 20 2.23 -20.54 1.52
N LYS A 21 1.73 -20.24 2.71
CA LYS A 21 0.64 -19.28 2.94
C LYS A 21 1.13 -17.85 3.18
N ALA A 22 2.35 -17.70 3.69
CA ALA A 22 2.90 -16.40 4.04
C ALA A 22 4.39 -16.31 3.69
N ILE A 23 4.78 -15.30 2.93
CA ILE A 23 6.14 -15.02 2.49
C ILE A 23 6.51 -13.58 2.81
N THR A 24 7.68 -13.38 3.42
CA THR A 24 8.25 -12.07 3.73
C THR A 24 9.62 -11.96 3.10
N LEU A 25 9.77 -11.06 2.15
CA LEU A 25 11.00 -10.85 1.37
C LEU A 25 11.50 -9.41 1.53
N ASN A 26 11.25 -8.81 2.68
CA ASN A 26 11.60 -7.42 2.94
C ASN A 26 13.11 -7.21 2.93
N ASP A 27 13.54 -5.99 2.61
CA ASP A 27 14.94 -5.58 2.64
C ASP A 27 15.85 -6.45 1.75
N ASN A 28 15.36 -6.81 0.57
CA ASN A 28 16.07 -7.64 -0.41
C ASN A 28 16.23 -6.93 -1.76
N THR A 29 17.23 -7.35 -2.54
CA THR A 29 17.51 -6.77 -3.87
C THR A 29 16.76 -7.47 -5.00
N LEU A 30 15.59 -8.07 -4.73
CA LEU A 30 14.76 -8.70 -5.75
C LEU A 30 14.08 -7.60 -6.59
N ASN A 31 14.11 -7.76 -7.91
CA ASN A 31 13.39 -6.90 -8.84
C ASN A 31 12.10 -7.56 -9.33
N ASP A 32 11.34 -6.84 -10.16
CA ASP A 32 10.06 -7.31 -10.71
C ASP A 32 10.15 -8.71 -11.37
N LYS A 33 11.25 -8.99 -12.10
CA LYS A 33 11.42 -10.26 -12.83
C LYS A 33 11.65 -11.44 -11.88
N ASP A 34 12.41 -11.22 -10.82
CA ASP A 34 12.68 -12.26 -9.83
C ASP A 34 11.38 -12.67 -9.11
N LEU A 35 10.51 -11.68 -8.81
CA LEU A 35 9.26 -11.91 -8.10
C LEU A 35 8.16 -12.57 -8.95
N LEU A 36 8.27 -12.61 -10.28
CA LEU A 36 7.31 -13.34 -11.14
C LEU A 36 7.22 -14.83 -10.77
N TYR A 37 8.27 -15.39 -10.18
CA TYR A 37 8.26 -16.76 -9.67
C TYR A 37 7.13 -17.03 -8.65
N LEU A 38 6.77 -16.02 -7.84
CA LEU A 38 5.76 -16.14 -6.79
C LEU A 38 4.34 -16.39 -7.34
N GLN A 39 4.08 -16.08 -8.61
CA GLN A 39 2.79 -16.35 -9.26
C GLN A 39 2.41 -17.84 -9.24
N SER A 40 3.41 -18.73 -9.15
CA SER A 40 3.20 -20.17 -9.12
C SER A 40 2.73 -20.70 -7.76
N LEU A 41 2.70 -19.85 -6.72
CA LEU A 41 2.35 -20.20 -5.34
C LEU A 41 0.85 -19.96 -5.08
N MET A 42 0.02 -20.87 -5.59
CA MET A 42 -1.44 -20.72 -5.60
C MET A 42 -2.09 -20.62 -4.21
N TYR A 43 -1.38 -21.06 -3.16
CA TYR A 43 -1.84 -21.01 -1.76
C TYR A 43 -1.29 -19.82 -0.97
N LEU A 44 -0.52 -18.93 -1.60
CA LEU A 44 0.02 -17.75 -0.94
C LEU A 44 -1.11 -16.78 -0.61
N GLU A 45 -1.27 -16.50 0.68
CA GLU A 45 -2.30 -15.61 1.23
C GLU A 45 -1.70 -14.26 1.63
N ASP A 46 -0.48 -14.26 2.19
CA ASP A 46 0.20 -13.06 2.70
C ASP A 46 1.57 -12.90 2.03
N LEU A 47 1.79 -11.77 1.36
CA LEU A 47 3.07 -11.41 0.75
C LEU A 47 3.52 -10.03 1.24
N SER A 48 4.74 -9.96 1.77
CA SER A 48 5.42 -8.70 2.05
C SER A 48 6.73 -8.65 1.27
N ILE A 49 6.86 -7.61 0.46
CA ILE A 49 8.01 -7.24 -0.38
C ILE A 49 8.36 -5.78 -0.11
N ALA A 50 8.34 -5.40 1.17
CA ALA A 50 8.66 -4.04 1.60
C ALA A 50 10.16 -3.77 1.44
N ALA A 51 10.53 -2.54 1.08
CA ALA A 51 11.94 -2.16 0.90
C ALA A 51 12.72 -3.11 -0.03
N THR A 52 12.15 -3.41 -1.19
CA THR A 52 12.78 -4.16 -2.28
C THR A 52 13.04 -3.27 -3.50
N ASP A 53 13.59 -3.84 -4.58
CA ASP A 53 13.97 -3.10 -5.79
C ASP A 53 12.93 -3.27 -6.93
N ILE A 54 11.63 -3.28 -6.57
CA ILE A 54 10.54 -3.37 -7.54
C ILE A 54 10.22 -2.01 -8.15
N THR A 55 9.81 -2.00 -9.43
CA THR A 55 9.35 -0.78 -10.12
C THR A 55 7.82 -0.65 -10.11
N GLY A 56 7.12 -1.69 -9.68
CA GLY A 56 5.66 -1.78 -9.69
C GLY A 56 5.12 -2.63 -10.84
N SER A 57 5.96 -2.96 -11.82
CA SER A 57 5.57 -3.75 -13.00
C SER A 57 5.14 -5.18 -12.66
N CYS A 58 5.71 -5.80 -11.61
CA CYS A 58 5.32 -7.15 -11.19
C CYS A 58 3.94 -7.20 -10.54
N LEU A 59 3.40 -6.07 -10.06
CA LEU A 59 2.15 -6.04 -9.29
C LEU A 59 0.96 -6.53 -10.12
N LYS A 60 0.96 -6.29 -11.44
CA LYS A 60 -0.09 -6.78 -12.34
C LYS A 60 -0.23 -8.29 -12.28
N ASP A 61 0.84 -9.01 -11.98
CA ASP A 61 0.79 -10.46 -11.89
C ASP A 61 0.64 -10.95 -10.45
N LEU A 62 1.33 -10.32 -9.49
CA LEU A 62 1.23 -10.69 -8.06
C LEU A 62 -0.19 -10.53 -7.52
N LEU A 63 -0.90 -9.48 -7.94
CA LEU A 63 -2.30 -9.23 -7.59
C LEU A 63 -3.25 -10.36 -8.01
N HIS A 64 -2.90 -11.16 -9.02
CA HIS A 64 -3.72 -12.27 -9.53
C HIS A 64 -3.37 -13.63 -8.91
N ILE A 65 -2.46 -13.68 -7.92
CA ILE A 65 -2.25 -14.90 -7.14
C ILE A 65 -3.58 -15.27 -6.46
N PRO A 66 -4.20 -16.43 -6.76
CA PRO A 66 -5.59 -16.71 -6.37
C PRO A 66 -5.84 -16.67 -4.86
N GLY A 67 -4.84 -17.12 -4.09
CA GLY A 67 -4.87 -17.13 -2.63
C GLY A 67 -4.65 -15.76 -1.99
N LEU A 68 -4.10 -14.78 -2.70
CA LEU A 68 -3.55 -13.59 -2.08
C LEU A 68 -4.65 -12.74 -1.43
N ARG A 69 -4.41 -12.36 -0.18
CA ARG A 69 -5.30 -11.55 0.66
C ARG A 69 -4.57 -10.33 1.19
N LYS A 70 -3.27 -10.42 1.45
CA LYS A 70 -2.48 -9.31 1.98
C LYS A 70 -1.25 -9.08 1.14
N LEU A 71 -1.06 -7.83 0.74
CA LEU A 71 0.12 -7.40 0.02
C LEU A 71 0.70 -6.18 0.70
N ASP A 72 1.97 -6.26 1.05
CA ASP A 72 2.75 -5.15 1.57
C ASP A 72 3.89 -4.82 0.60
N ILE A 73 3.81 -3.63 0.02
CA ILE A 73 4.83 -3.05 -0.86
C ILE A 73 5.34 -1.72 -0.30
N SER A 74 5.33 -1.56 1.02
CA SER A 74 5.78 -0.35 1.69
C SER A 74 7.27 -0.06 1.43
N CYS A 75 7.64 1.21 1.48
CA CYS A 75 9.03 1.68 1.45
C CYS A 75 9.86 1.21 0.24
N ASN A 76 9.29 1.10 -0.96
CA ASN A 76 10.03 0.71 -2.16
C ASN A 76 10.47 1.96 -2.94
N GLU A 77 11.74 2.36 -2.74
CA GLU A 77 12.32 3.58 -3.31
C GLU A 77 12.37 3.58 -4.85
N SER A 78 12.48 2.40 -5.47
CA SER A 78 12.53 2.21 -6.93
C SER A 78 11.15 2.20 -7.61
N LEU A 79 10.05 2.31 -6.85
CA LEU A 79 8.71 2.29 -7.43
C LEU A 79 8.51 3.46 -8.40
N ASN A 80 8.09 3.13 -9.61
CA ASN A 80 7.51 4.11 -10.49
C ASN A 80 6.06 4.35 -10.04
N LEU A 81 5.82 5.47 -9.37
CA LEU A 81 4.51 5.79 -8.76
C LEU A 81 3.40 5.85 -9.82
N GLN A 82 3.68 6.35 -11.03
CA GLN A 82 2.70 6.41 -12.11
C GLN A 82 2.31 5.01 -12.60
N VAL A 83 3.29 4.16 -12.90
CA VAL A 83 3.05 2.76 -13.30
C VAL A 83 2.33 2.00 -12.20
N THR A 84 2.72 2.23 -10.94
CA THR A 84 2.09 1.58 -9.78
C THR A 84 0.64 1.99 -9.65
N LEU A 85 0.32 3.28 -9.80
CA LEU A 85 -1.05 3.79 -9.80
C LEU A 85 -1.89 3.15 -10.91
N GLU A 86 -1.38 3.13 -12.14
CA GLU A 86 -2.05 2.50 -13.29
C GLU A 86 -2.36 1.03 -13.02
N VAL A 87 -1.36 0.26 -12.58
CA VAL A 87 -1.51 -1.17 -12.28
C VAL A 87 -2.51 -1.40 -11.14
N LEU A 88 -2.42 -0.65 -10.04
CA LEU A 88 -3.33 -0.80 -8.91
C LEU A 88 -4.77 -0.45 -9.29
N THR A 89 -4.98 0.61 -10.07
CA THR A 89 -6.33 1.05 -10.48
C THR A 89 -6.97 0.11 -11.49
N GLU A 90 -6.18 -0.47 -12.40
CA GLU A 90 -6.65 -1.44 -13.40
C GLU A 90 -6.94 -2.82 -12.80
N HIS A 91 -6.03 -3.33 -11.97
CA HIS A 91 -6.04 -4.74 -11.58
C HIS A 91 -6.68 -5.00 -10.22
N LEU A 92 -6.54 -4.11 -9.23
CA LEU A 92 -7.09 -4.34 -7.88
C LEU A 92 -8.60 -4.71 -7.87
N PRO A 93 -9.47 -4.08 -8.69
CA PRO A 93 -10.90 -4.45 -8.77
C PRO A 93 -11.18 -5.87 -9.25
N GLN A 94 -10.20 -6.53 -9.87
CA GLN A 94 -10.29 -7.87 -10.43
C GLN A 94 -9.73 -8.95 -9.48
N THR A 95 -9.29 -8.55 -8.29
CA THR A 95 -8.63 -9.43 -7.31
C THR A 95 -9.55 -9.81 -6.14
N HIS A 96 -9.00 -10.62 -5.23
CA HIS A 96 -9.58 -10.91 -3.92
C HIS A 96 -8.74 -10.33 -2.76
N LEU A 97 -7.91 -9.32 -3.06
CA LEU A 97 -7.05 -8.71 -2.05
C LEU A 97 -7.91 -8.03 -0.97
N ALA A 98 -7.55 -8.27 0.29
CA ALA A 98 -8.25 -7.72 1.46
C ALA A 98 -7.49 -6.53 2.06
N GLU A 99 -6.15 -6.56 2.02
CA GLU A 99 -5.29 -5.57 2.66
C GLU A 99 -4.13 -5.22 1.72
N LEU A 100 -3.89 -3.92 1.53
CA LEU A 100 -2.75 -3.39 0.78
C LEU A 100 -2.03 -2.34 1.62
N ASP A 101 -0.71 -2.48 1.75
CA ASP A 101 0.15 -1.48 2.37
C ASP A 101 1.01 -0.78 1.31
N LEU A 102 0.83 0.53 1.20
CA LEU A 102 1.56 1.44 0.31
C LEU A 102 2.41 2.44 1.10
N SER A 103 2.51 2.31 2.42
CA SER A 103 3.18 3.28 3.28
C SER A 103 4.65 3.48 2.88
N GLY A 104 5.17 4.68 3.14
CA GLY A 104 6.56 4.99 2.78
C GLY A 104 6.84 5.13 1.28
N ASN A 105 5.80 5.08 0.43
CA ASN A 105 5.90 5.42 -0.99
C ASN A 105 5.26 6.80 -1.21
N PRO A 106 6.00 7.82 -1.69
CA PRO A 106 5.55 9.22 -1.68
C PRO A 106 4.59 9.55 -2.83
N PHE A 107 3.44 8.88 -2.90
CA PHE A 107 2.36 9.21 -3.84
C PHE A 107 1.88 10.65 -3.62
N ASP A 108 1.68 11.39 -4.70
CA ASP A 108 1.08 12.72 -4.60
C ASP A 108 -0.41 12.64 -4.18
N CYS A 109 -0.95 13.79 -3.77
CA CYS A 109 -2.33 13.87 -3.29
C CYS A 109 -3.37 13.35 -4.31
N ILE A 110 -3.17 13.60 -5.61
CA ILE A 110 -4.13 13.23 -6.65
C ILE A 110 -4.16 11.70 -6.80
N SER A 111 -2.97 11.09 -6.84
CA SER A 111 -2.77 9.65 -6.88
C SER A 111 -3.41 8.98 -5.66
N LEU A 112 -3.23 9.56 -4.46
CA LEU A 112 -3.84 9.06 -3.23
C LEU A 112 -5.38 9.15 -3.25
N VAL A 113 -5.97 10.24 -3.75
CA VAL A 113 -7.43 10.34 -3.94
C VAL A 113 -7.95 9.22 -4.84
N LEU A 114 -7.24 8.93 -5.93
CA LEU A 114 -7.61 7.85 -6.84
C LEU A 114 -7.45 6.48 -6.21
N LEU A 115 -6.35 6.21 -5.50
CA LEU A 115 -6.12 4.96 -4.76
C LEU A 115 -7.20 4.72 -3.69
N ILE A 116 -7.56 5.76 -2.93
CA ILE A 116 -8.65 5.71 -1.95
C ILE A 116 -9.97 5.34 -2.66
N SER A 117 -10.30 6.03 -3.75
CA SER A 117 -11.54 5.77 -4.51
C SER A 117 -11.58 4.34 -5.06
N THR A 118 -10.46 3.85 -5.59
CA THR A 118 -10.32 2.45 -6.04
C THR A 118 -10.48 1.47 -4.89
N ALA A 119 -9.86 1.72 -3.73
CA ALA A 119 -10.00 0.86 -2.57
C ALA A 119 -11.46 0.74 -2.12
N PHE A 120 -12.19 1.86 -2.02
CA PHE A 120 -13.62 1.87 -1.69
C PHE A 120 -14.47 1.15 -2.74
N SER A 121 -14.16 1.30 -4.03
CA SER A 121 -14.88 0.56 -5.08
C SER A 121 -14.66 -0.95 -4.95
N CYS A 122 -13.51 -1.39 -4.43
CA CYS A 122 -13.18 -2.80 -4.18
C CYS A 122 -13.82 -3.38 -2.91
N ALA A 123 -14.48 -2.57 -2.06
CA ALA A 123 -15.03 -3.04 -0.78
C ALA A 123 -16.02 -4.19 -0.92
N HIS A 124 -16.86 -4.16 -1.96
CA HIS A 124 -17.83 -5.22 -2.26
C HIS A 124 -17.20 -6.58 -2.62
N LYS A 125 -15.90 -6.59 -2.99
CA LYS A 125 -15.11 -7.80 -3.24
C LYS A 125 -14.35 -8.28 -2.01
N GLY A 126 -14.49 -7.59 -0.88
CA GLY A 126 -13.84 -7.96 0.38
C GLY A 126 -12.53 -7.20 0.65
N PHE A 127 -12.23 -6.14 -0.10
CA PHE A 127 -11.15 -5.21 0.25
C PHE A 127 -11.52 -4.44 1.53
N LYS A 128 -10.61 -4.39 2.50
CA LYS A 128 -10.88 -3.91 3.87
C LYS A 128 -9.93 -2.85 4.35
N ARG A 129 -8.67 -2.87 3.93
CA ARG A 129 -7.64 -1.96 4.46
C ARG A 129 -6.70 -1.48 3.37
N LEU A 130 -6.54 -0.16 3.31
CA LEU A 130 -5.47 0.49 2.58
C LEU A 130 -4.60 1.26 3.58
N ALA A 131 -3.34 0.86 3.75
CA ALA A 131 -2.39 1.60 4.56
C ALA A 131 -1.60 2.57 3.68
N LEU A 132 -1.60 3.84 4.07
CA LEU A 132 -0.88 4.94 3.42
C LEU A 132 0.28 5.44 4.28
N GLY A 133 0.28 5.10 5.58
CA GLY A 133 1.32 5.51 6.51
C GLY A 133 1.37 7.03 6.70
N ASN A 134 2.57 7.53 6.94
CA ASN A 134 2.82 8.95 7.20
C ASN A 134 2.95 9.71 5.88
N LEU A 135 2.19 10.80 5.75
CA LEU A 135 2.08 11.62 4.55
C LEU A 135 2.74 12.99 4.76
N GLU A 136 3.97 13.00 5.27
CA GLU A 136 4.70 14.22 5.68
C GLU A 136 5.00 15.17 4.52
N HIS A 137 5.01 14.65 3.29
CA HIS A 137 5.26 15.41 2.07
C HIS A 137 4.04 16.19 1.58
N LEU A 138 2.86 15.99 2.16
CA LEU A 138 1.63 16.67 1.77
C LEU A 138 1.35 17.89 2.63
N GLU A 139 0.83 18.94 2.00
CA GLU A 139 0.37 20.13 2.68
C GLU A 139 -1.00 19.90 3.35
N HIS A 140 -1.32 20.72 4.35
CA HIS A 140 -2.61 20.62 5.07
C HIS A 140 -3.84 20.68 4.15
N THR A 141 -3.80 21.46 3.07
CA THR A 141 -4.90 21.55 2.10
C THR A 141 -5.10 20.24 1.32
N GLN A 142 -4.01 19.51 1.06
CA GLN A 142 -4.05 18.19 0.44
C GLN A 142 -4.55 17.13 1.42
N ILE A 143 -4.14 17.21 2.69
CA ILE A 143 -4.66 16.33 3.75
C ILE A 143 -6.18 16.52 3.94
N ASP A 144 -6.66 17.77 3.94
CA ASP A 144 -8.11 18.08 3.97
C ASP A 144 -8.83 17.46 2.78
N LEU A 145 -8.29 17.59 1.57
CA LEU A 145 -8.85 16.97 0.36
C LEU A 145 -8.96 15.45 0.48
N LEU A 146 -7.91 14.78 0.99
CA LEU A 146 -7.94 13.33 1.23
C LEU A 146 -9.00 12.95 2.26
N HIS A 147 -9.09 13.68 3.37
CA HIS A 147 -10.12 13.45 4.38
C HIS A 147 -11.53 13.61 3.80
N GLN A 148 -11.80 14.67 3.04
CA GLN A 148 -13.08 14.88 2.35
C GLN A 148 -13.40 13.75 1.36
N ALA A 149 -12.40 13.28 0.61
CA ALA A 149 -12.56 12.16 -0.32
C ALA A 149 -13.00 10.89 0.43
N ILE A 150 -12.40 10.59 1.59
CA ILE A 150 -12.76 9.44 2.42
C ILE A 150 -14.21 9.57 2.93
N GLN A 151 -14.59 10.72 3.48
CA GLN A 151 -15.93 10.95 4.01
C GLN A 151 -17.01 10.77 2.93
N SER A 152 -16.72 11.17 1.68
CA SER A 152 -17.66 11.07 0.55
C SER A 152 -18.02 9.63 0.15
N GLN A 153 -17.19 8.64 0.52
CA GLN A 153 -17.34 7.24 0.11
C GLN A 153 -18.09 6.37 1.14
N THR A 154 -18.50 6.93 2.27
CA THR A 154 -19.04 6.17 3.41
C THR A 154 -20.55 5.94 3.32
N ALA A 155 -21.00 4.74 2.89
CA ALA A 155 -22.43 4.43 2.93
C ALA A 155 -22.82 2.96 3.23
N SER A 156 -21.97 1.93 3.04
CA SER A 156 -22.38 0.54 3.35
C SER A 156 -21.26 -0.47 3.63
N ASN A 157 -20.02 -0.26 3.21
CA ASN A 157 -18.92 -1.20 3.47
C ASN A 157 -17.60 -0.43 3.64
N PRO A 158 -17.24 -0.03 4.88
CA PRO A 158 -16.15 0.91 5.08
C PRO A 158 -14.82 0.22 4.85
N VAL A 159 -14.02 0.79 3.93
CA VAL A 159 -12.59 0.49 3.85
C VAL A 159 -11.89 1.32 4.91
N ILE A 160 -11.02 0.66 5.68
CA ILE A 160 -10.17 1.32 6.66
C ILE A 160 -8.98 1.94 5.90
N ILE A 161 -8.89 3.27 5.92
CA ILE A 161 -7.70 3.98 5.47
C ILE A 161 -6.78 4.17 6.69
N ASP A 162 -5.66 3.46 6.70
CA ASP A 162 -4.68 3.54 7.79
C ASP A 162 -3.58 4.54 7.47
N SER A 163 -3.69 5.72 8.07
CA SER A 163 -2.68 6.77 8.02
C SER A 163 -2.64 7.50 9.36
N PRO A 164 -1.50 7.49 10.07
CA PRO A 164 -1.30 8.33 11.25
C PRO A 164 -1.55 9.82 10.97
N THR A 165 -1.19 10.31 9.78
CA THR A 165 -1.41 11.70 9.38
C THR A 165 -2.89 12.05 9.29
N LEU A 166 -3.69 11.21 8.63
CA LEU A 166 -5.14 11.43 8.53
C LEU A 166 -5.84 11.29 9.90
N ARG A 167 -5.40 10.32 10.73
CA ARG A 167 -5.90 10.17 12.10
C ARG A 167 -5.63 11.42 12.95
N ALA A 168 -4.40 11.93 12.92
CA ALA A 168 -4.04 13.15 13.64
C ALA A 168 -4.81 14.37 13.11
N TYR A 169 -5.07 14.41 11.80
CA TYR A 169 -5.88 15.46 11.18
C TYR A 169 -7.34 15.41 11.63
N GLU A 170 -7.96 14.23 11.69
CA GLU A 170 -9.31 14.05 12.24
C GLU A 170 -9.37 14.51 13.70
N GLU A 171 -8.42 14.08 14.54
CA GLU A 171 -8.33 14.52 15.94
C GLU A 171 -8.19 16.04 16.07
N TYR A 172 -7.45 16.69 15.16
CA TYR A 172 -7.33 18.15 15.10
C TYR A 172 -8.67 18.83 14.79
N LEU A 173 -9.46 18.31 13.86
CA LEU A 173 -10.79 18.86 13.52
C LEU A 173 -11.76 18.80 14.71
N PHE A 174 -11.67 17.76 15.55
CA PHE A 174 -12.52 17.59 16.73
C PHE A 174 -12.01 18.33 17.98
N ASN A 175 -10.80 18.91 17.98
CA ASN A 175 -10.24 19.64 19.12
C ASN A 175 -9.70 21.04 18.75
N PRO A 176 -10.55 22.09 18.81
CA PRO A 176 -10.21 23.44 18.36
C PRO A 176 -9.14 24.18 19.18
N GLN A 177 -8.66 23.64 20.31
CA GLN A 177 -7.60 24.29 21.11
C GLN A 177 -6.21 24.23 20.46
N ASN A 178 -5.98 23.38 19.46
CA ASN A 178 -4.72 23.28 18.72
C ASN A 178 -4.51 24.41 17.68
N MET A 179 -5.48 25.30 17.49
CA MET A 179 -5.44 26.43 16.54
C MET A 179 -4.28 27.44 16.75
N LYS A 180 -3.59 27.42 17.91
CA LYS A 180 -2.46 28.33 18.19
C LYS A 180 -1.10 27.81 17.73
N GLN A 181 -0.94 26.51 17.49
CA GLN A 181 0.37 25.91 17.15
C GLN A 181 0.65 25.92 15.63
N LEU A 182 -0.38 25.85 14.78
CA LEU A 182 -0.21 25.90 13.32
C LEU A 182 0.00 27.31 12.73
N LYS A 183 -0.10 28.38 13.52
CA LYS A 183 0.23 29.75 13.02
C LYS A 183 1.73 30.06 13.03
N ASN A 184 2.60 29.14 13.46
CA ASN A 184 4.05 29.30 13.36
C ASN A 184 4.74 27.95 13.06
N PRO A 185 4.76 27.48 11.79
CA PRO A 185 5.56 26.32 11.39
C PRO A 185 7.07 26.62 11.26
N GLN A 186 7.52 27.84 11.61
CA GLN A 186 8.93 28.19 11.68
C GLN A 186 9.30 28.70 13.07
N LYS A 187 9.71 27.79 13.95
CA LYS A 187 10.77 28.03 14.93
C LYS A 187 11.18 26.69 15.54
N PRO A 188 12.40 26.17 15.24
CA PRO A 188 13.02 25.26 16.17
C PRO A 188 13.33 26.02 17.46
N SER A 189 13.31 25.27 18.57
CA SER A 189 13.65 25.67 19.93
C SER A 189 14.91 26.53 20.04
#